data_AF-A0A8T6PFY7-F1
#
_entry.id   AF-A0A8T6PFY7-F1
#
_cell.length_a   1.000
_cell.length_b   1.000
_cell.length_c   1.000
_cell.angle_alpha   90.00
_cell.angle_beta   90.00
_cell.angle_gamma   90.00
#
_symmetry.space_group_name_H-M   'P 1'
#
loop_
_entity.id
_entity.type
_entity.pdbx_description
1 polymer ?
#
loop_
_entity_poly.entity_id
_entity_poly.type
_entity_poly.pdbx_seq_one_letter_code
_entity_poly.pdbx_strand_id
1 'polypeptide(L)'
;MSRIRMLVICLIVCALTSIIIPQPSKTTAQSGSDFPITIVDATGASVTIESLEAIVSGSGDVTEIIAALGYDDQLVGVDISSTYPEDLMDKYETIGFARRLAIEPIVALNPTVFFCTETCAPEAVLDQLREIGIPVVIIPDNEEAGLALPLQKIDMIAAALNAPEEGEALKERVQREIDWVRTATSNVDQRPYAMMLYFRGTRLQLVAGAGTPAQAIIQGAGAIDAASEIGVSGYIPLNPEILLTAYPDYVLLMEGGIEQIGGVEAIRNLQGMAQTPAGENDNFLVYDDQYLLGMATRTGQILMDLAAIFHPSMTWETEVEYPYTLTDATGTSITVQQPHPVTATDPAIVAIIGKLGYHPIDYTQRSSDTVILTTSSADWQALREAGRTVVVIDDALQIHEVAQALGVPGRGEALIARLQQE
;
A
#
# COMPACT_ATOMS: atom_id res chain seq x y z
N MET A 1 58.55 -32.88 20.02
CA MET A 1 57.55 -31.85 19.69
C MET A 1 56.40 -31.99 20.68
N SER A 2 55.84 -30.86 21.12
CA SER A 2 54.80 -30.70 22.15
C SER A 2 55.27 -30.70 23.62
N ARG A 3 55.48 -29.48 24.15
CA ARG A 3 55.40 -29.10 25.58
C ARG A 3 54.46 -27.89 25.63
N ILE A 4 53.31 -28.03 26.31
CA ILE A 4 53.01 -27.44 27.63
C ILE A 4 53.13 -25.90 27.69
N ARG A 5 52.00 -25.22 27.89
CA ARG A 5 51.77 -24.04 28.76
C ARG A 5 50.23 -23.86 28.88
N MET A 6 49.60 -24.21 30.01
CA MET A 6 49.42 -23.44 31.26
C MET A 6 48.21 -22.48 31.15
N LEU A 7 47.01 -22.87 31.58
CA LEU A 7 46.43 -22.86 32.95
C LEU A 7 46.00 -21.45 33.42
N VAL A 8 44.81 -21.39 34.06
CA VAL A 8 44.33 -20.49 35.14
C VAL A 8 43.10 -19.60 34.80
N ILE A 9 41.93 -20.11 35.23
CA ILE A 9 40.96 -19.54 36.20
C ILE A 9 40.61 -18.05 36.07
N CYS A 10 39.32 -17.74 35.81
CA CYS A 10 38.56 -16.79 36.64
C CYS A 10 37.04 -16.95 36.44
N LEU A 11 36.37 -17.52 37.46
CA LEU A 11 34.92 -17.44 37.66
C LEU A 11 34.61 -16.18 38.49
N ILE A 12 33.59 -15.43 38.05
CA ILE A 12 32.70 -14.55 38.82
C ILE A 12 33.30 -13.23 39.34
N VAL A 13 32.83 -12.11 38.76
CA VAL A 13 32.14 -10.96 39.39
C VAL A 13 32.20 -9.78 38.40
N CYS A 14 31.09 -9.48 37.73
CA CYS A 14 30.57 -8.11 37.65
C CYS A 14 29.16 -8.16 37.07
N ALA A 15 28.20 -8.08 37.98
CA ALA A 15 26.82 -7.76 37.70
C ALA A 15 26.70 -6.31 37.17
N LEU A 16 25.53 -6.04 36.59
CA LEU A 16 24.94 -4.71 36.37
C LEU A 16 25.49 -3.88 35.20
N THR A 17 25.01 -4.20 34.00
CA THR A 17 24.31 -3.23 33.15
C THR A 17 23.38 -3.99 32.19
N SER A 18 22.30 -4.54 32.73
CA SER A 18 21.11 -4.75 31.91
C SER A 18 20.66 -3.35 31.49
N ILE A 19 21.01 -2.95 30.27
CA ILE A 19 20.29 -1.88 29.58
C ILE A 19 18.89 -2.46 29.41
N ILE A 20 18.02 -2.13 30.35
CA ILE A 20 16.58 -2.27 30.20
C ILE A 20 16.25 -1.27 29.09
N ILE A 21 16.28 -1.75 27.85
CA ILE A 21 15.64 -1.05 26.74
C ILE A 21 14.16 -1.04 27.13
N PRO A 22 13.54 0.13 27.35
CA PRO A 22 12.11 0.17 27.59
C PRO A 22 11.44 -0.44 26.37
N GLN A 23 10.76 -1.57 26.56
CA GLN A 23 9.84 -2.09 25.57
C GLN A 23 8.76 -1.02 25.41
N PRO A 24 8.40 -0.58 24.19
CA PRO A 24 7.20 0.22 24.01
C PRO A 24 6.03 -0.62 24.52
N SER A 25 5.43 -0.18 25.63
CA SER A 25 4.17 -0.75 26.10
C SER A 25 3.16 -0.60 24.98
N LYS A 26 2.30 -1.60 24.76
CA LYS A 26 1.00 -1.39 24.10
C LYS A 26 0.28 -0.30 24.90
N THR A 27 0.45 0.94 24.48
CA THR A 27 -0.34 2.06 24.95
C THR A 27 -1.72 1.79 24.38
N THR A 28 -2.61 1.22 25.19
CA THR A 28 -4.04 1.45 25.03
C THR A 28 -4.20 2.93 24.73
N ALA A 29 -4.68 3.27 23.53
CA ALA A 29 -4.97 4.64 23.13
C ALA A 29 -5.63 5.34 24.32
N GLN A 30 -4.94 6.34 24.88
CA GLN A 30 -5.41 7.03 26.06
C GLN A 30 -6.65 7.83 25.66
N SER A 31 -7.80 7.20 25.86
CA SER A 31 -9.10 7.87 25.82
C SER A 31 -9.13 8.93 26.93
N GLY A 32 -8.98 10.21 26.55
CA GLY A 32 -9.74 11.31 27.17
C GLY A 32 -9.02 12.37 28.02
N SER A 33 -7.69 12.58 27.96
CA SER A 33 -7.05 13.69 28.73
C SER A 33 -6.45 14.85 27.93
N ASP A 34 -6.30 14.74 26.60
CA ASP A 34 -5.43 15.66 25.85
C ASP A 34 -6.17 16.52 24.79
N PHE A 35 -7.50 16.58 24.85
CA PHE A 35 -8.33 17.48 24.04
C PHE A 35 -8.94 18.60 24.92
N PRO A 36 -9.21 19.80 24.38
CA PRO A 36 -9.15 20.15 22.96
C PRO A 36 -7.74 20.41 22.43
N ILE A 37 -7.54 20.12 21.14
CA ILE A 37 -6.36 20.56 20.38
C ILE A 37 -6.79 21.53 19.28
N THR A 38 -5.85 22.34 18.80
CA THR A 38 -6.08 23.22 17.66
C THR A 38 -4.98 23.02 16.64
N ILE A 39 -5.37 22.76 15.39
CA ILE A 39 -4.47 22.58 14.26
C ILE A 39 -4.77 23.62 13.17
N VAL A 40 -3.83 23.74 12.21
CA VAL A 40 -4.06 24.47 10.96
C VAL A 40 -4.19 23.44 9.86
N ASP A 41 -5.32 23.43 9.17
CA ASP A 41 -5.62 22.47 8.09
C ASP A 41 -5.00 22.89 6.75
N ALA A 42 -5.22 22.11 5.69
CA ALA A 42 -4.65 22.37 4.36
C ALA A 42 -5.12 23.69 3.73
N THR A 43 -6.29 24.21 4.14
CA THR A 43 -6.81 25.50 3.67
C THR A 43 -6.20 26.69 4.43
N GLY A 44 -5.42 26.42 5.47
CA GLY A 44 -4.90 27.42 6.39
C GLY A 44 -5.90 27.83 7.48
N ALA A 45 -7.02 27.12 7.62
CA ALA A 45 -8.00 27.38 8.65
C ALA A 45 -7.56 26.80 10.00
N SER A 46 -7.79 27.55 11.08
CA SER A 46 -7.59 27.06 12.44
C SER A 46 -8.81 26.23 12.86
N VAL A 47 -8.60 24.96 13.18
CA VAL A 47 -9.67 24.02 13.54
C VAL A 47 -9.41 23.49 14.95
N THR A 48 -10.39 23.65 15.84
CA THR A 48 -10.35 23.10 17.20
C THR A 48 -11.13 21.81 17.25
N ILE A 49 -10.47 20.73 17.66
CA ILE A 49 -11.07 19.40 17.82
C ILE A 49 -11.28 19.18 19.31
N GLU A 50 -12.52 18.90 19.71
CA GLU A 50 -12.90 18.75 21.13
C GLU A 50 -12.82 17.30 21.60
N SER A 51 -13.02 16.34 20.69
CA SER A 51 -13.04 14.91 21.00
C SER A 51 -12.87 14.08 19.71
N LEU A 52 -12.36 12.86 19.87
CA LEU A 52 -12.25 11.84 18.83
C LEU A 52 -13.22 10.67 19.05
N GLU A 53 -14.25 10.81 19.87
CA GLU A 53 -15.19 9.72 20.17
C GLU A 53 -15.99 9.23 18.96
N ALA A 54 -16.21 10.08 17.95
CA ALA A 54 -16.94 9.74 16.74
C ALA A 54 -16.33 10.42 15.51
N ILE A 55 -15.40 9.73 14.86
CA ILE A 55 -14.69 10.21 13.66
C ILE A 55 -15.48 9.81 12.42
N VAL A 56 -15.74 10.78 11.54
CA VAL A 56 -16.20 10.49 10.17
C VAL A 56 -15.11 10.85 9.19
N SER A 57 -14.79 9.91 8.30
CA SER A 57 -13.75 10.09 7.28
C SER A 57 -14.37 10.16 5.88
N GLY A 58 -14.13 11.27 5.20
CA GLY A 58 -14.62 11.57 3.86
C GLY A 58 -13.66 11.20 2.73
N SER A 59 -12.72 10.27 2.93
CA SER A 59 -11.87 9.77 1.82
C SER A 59 -11.16 8.48 2.21
N GLY A 60 -10.91 7.58 1.25
CA GLY A 60 -10.31 6.27 1.52
C GLY A 60 -8.88 6.33 2.05
N ASP A 61 -8.05 7.18 1.45
CA ASP A 61 -6.68 7.48 1.88
C ASP A 61 -6.60 8.06 3.31
N VAL A 62 -7.50 8.97 3.65
CA VAL A 62 -7.63 9.54 5.00
C VAL A 62 -8.03 8.45 5.99
N THR A 63 -8.99 7.61 5.61
CA THR A 63 -9.46 6.48 6.44
C THR A 63 -8.34 5.48 6.71
N GLU A 64 -7.57 5.13 5.67
CA GLU A 64 -6.41 4.25 5.77
C GLU A 64 -5.35 4.80 6.75
N ILE A 65 -5.08 6.12 6.71
CA ILE A 65 -4.12 6.74 7.62
C ILE A 65 -4.66 6.76 9.07
N ILE A 66 -5.94 7.11 9.28
CA ILE A 66 -6.57 7.07 10.61
C ILE A 66 -6.47 5.66 11.21
N ALA A 67 -6.80 4.64 10.43
CA ALA A 67 -6.70 3.24 10.86
C ALA A 67 -5.26 2.84 11.16
N ALA A 68 -4.30 3.22 10.31
CA ALA A 68 -2.88 2.92 10.52
C ALA A 68 -2.28 3.59 11.77
N LEU A 69 -2.85 4.71 12.20
CA LEU A 69 -2.49 5.40 13.45
C LEU A 69 -3.19 4.80 14.69
N GLY A 70 -3.99 3.75 14.51
CA GLY A 70 -4.66 3.03 15.61
C GLY A 70 -5.96 3.67 16.08
N TYR A 71 -6.59 4.49 15.23
CA TYR A 71 -7.86 5.17 15.53
C TYR A 71 -9.05 4.59 14.74
N ASP A 72 -8.94 3.34 14.27
CA ASP A 72 -10.01 2.69 13.54
C ASP A 72 -11.26 2.53 14.42
N ASP A 73 -11.12 2.14 15.69
CA ASP A 73 -12.26 1.95 16.60
C ASP A 73 -13.09 3.21 16.86
N GLN A 74 -12.55 4.40 16.57
CA GLN A 74 -13.23 5.68 16.70
C GLN A 74 -13.98 6.09 15.43
N LEU A 75 -13.77 5.41 14.30
CA LEU A 75 -14.55 5.64 13.09
C LEU A 75 -16.02 5.28 13.34
N VAL A 76 -16.92 6.14 12.89
CA VAL A 76 -18.37 5.88 12.91
C VAL A 76 -18.99 5.99 11.51
N GLY A 77 -18.25 6.55 10.55
CA GLY A 77 -18.64 6.53 9.15
C GLY A 77 -17.51 6.83 8.19
N VAL A 78 -17.62 6.25 7.00
CA VAL A 78 -16.59 6.27 5.97
C VAL A 78 -17.16 6.57 4.58
N ASP A 79 -16.34 7.17 3.72
CA ASP A 79 -16.62 7.32 2.30
C ASP A 79 -16.57 5.95 1.58
N ILE A 80 -17.33 5.80 0.50
CA ILE A 80 -17.35 4.55 -0.28
C ILE A 80 -16.00 4.18 -0.93
N SER A 81 -15.04 5.11 -1.01
CA SER A 81 -13.68 4.81 -1.49
C SER A 81 -12.77 4.22 -0.43
N SER A 82 -13.22 4.07 0.82
CA SER A 82 -12.45 3.49 1.93
C SER A 82 -12.36 1.96 1.84
N THR A 83 -11.65 1.46 0.83
CA THR A 83 -11.50 0.02 0.53
C THR A 83 -10.40 -0.66 1.36
N TYR A 84 -9.67 0.09 2.19
CA TYR A 84 -8.61 -0.44 3.06
C TYR A 84 -8.58 0.18 4.46
N PRO A 85 -8.40 -0.62 5.53
CA PRO A 85 -8.39 -2.10 5.55
C PRO A 85 -9.68 -2.75 5.02
N GLU A 86 -9.58 -4.01 4.59
CA GLU A 86 -10.62 -4.71 3.80
C GLU A 86 -11.98 -4.85 4.55
N ASP A 87 -11.99 -4.74 5.87
CA ASP A 87 -13.17 -4.90 6.72
C ASP A 87 -13.86 -3.58 7.11
N LEU A 88 -13.31 -2.41 6.73
CA LEU A 88 -13.87 -1.12 7.17
C LEU A 88 -15.29 -0.86 6.64
N MET A 89 -15.56 -1.19 5.38
CA MET A 89 -16.88 -0.96 4.77
C MET A 89 -17.97 -1.86 5.37
N ASP A 90 -17.59 -2.97 6.01
CA ASP A 90 -18.51 -3.83 6.75
C ASP A 90 -18.67 -3.38 8.21
N LYS A 91 -17.67 -2.66 8.76
CA LYS A 91 -17.62 -2.22 10.15
C LYS A 91 -18.35 -0.88 10.38
N TYR A 92 -18.43 0.01 9.38
CA TYR A 92 -18.94 1.36 9.55
C TYR A 92 -20.03 1.77 8.54
N GLU A 93 -20.86 2.73 8.92
CA GLU A 93 -21.86 3.33 8.04
C GLU A 93 -21.21 4.14 6.91
N THR A 94 -21.82 4.14 5.72
CA THR A 94 -21.31 4.95 4.61
C THR A 94 -21.94 6.34 4.57
N ILE A 95 -21.11 7.36 4.35
CA ILE A 95 -21.58 8.73 4.10
C ILE A 95 -21.83 9.02 2.61
N GLY A 96 -21.70 7.99 1.75
CA GLY A 96 -21.78 8.14 0.30
C GLY A 96 -20.43 8.48 -0.31
N PHE A 97 -20.45 9.29 -1.38
CA PHE A 97 -19.24 9.66 -2.13
C PHE A 97 -18.82 11.09 -1.82
N ALA A 98 -17.57 11.29 -1.39
CA ALA A 98 -17.01 12.53 -0.89
C ALA A 98 -17.02 13.69 -1.89
N ARG A 99 -17.03 13.39 -3.18
CA ARG A 99 -17.13 14.41 -4.24
C ARG A 99 -18.60 14.77 -4.57
N ARG A 100 -19.55 14.18 -3.85
CA ARG A 100 -21.01 14.36 -3.95
C ARG A 100 -21.68 14.13 -2.58
N LEU A 101 -21.16 14.77 -1.53
CA LEU A 101 -21.64 14.64 -0.17
C LEU A 101 -23.10 15.06 -0.03
N ALA A 102 -23.78 14.35 0.87
CA ALA A 102 -25.03 14.77 1.48
C ALA A 102 -24.78 14.97 2.97
N ILE A 103 -25.38 16.01 3.56
CA ILE A 103 -25.18 16.31 4.99
C ILE A 103 -25.91 15.32 5.91
N GLU A 104 -27.08 14.83 5.51
CA GLU A 104 -27.96 14.03 6.37
C GLU A 104 -27.29 12.74 6.87
N PRO A 105 -26.61 11.92 6.02
CA PRO A 105 -25.89 10.74 6.48
C PRO A 105 -24.77 11.07 7.47
N ILE A 106 -24.07 12.21 7.29
CA ILE A 106 -22.97 12.61 8.17
C ILE A 106 -23.51 13.00 9.55
N VAL A 107 -24.53 13.85 9.60
CA VAL A 107 -25.10 14.36 10.86
C VAL A 107 -25.80 13.24 11.64
N ALA A 108 -26.39 12.27 10.96
CA ALA A 108 -27.03 11.11 11.60
C ALA A 108 -26.06 10.29 12.47
N LEU A 109 -24.76 10.33 12.16
CA LEU A 109 -23.72 9.64 12.92
C LEU A 109 -23.24 10.41 14.15
N ASN A 110 -23.72 11.64 14.36
CA ASN A 110 -23.33 12.52 15.46
C ASN A 110 -21.79 12.62 15.65
N PRO A 111 -21.04 13.02 14.60
CA PRO A 111 -19.58 13.03 14.64
C PRO A 111 -19.05 14.12 15.58
N THR A 112 -17.93 13.83 16.23
CA THR A 112 -17.12 14.81 16.98
C THR A 112 -16.10 15.52 16.10
N VAL A 113 -15.74 14.93 14.96
CA VAL A 113 -14.87 15.52 13.94
C VAL A 113 -15.14 14.87 12.57
N PHE A 114 -15.07 15.69 11.53
CA PHE A 114 -15.17 15.25 10.13
C PHE A 114 -13.85 15.52 9.41
N PHE A 115 -13.21 14.48 8.89
CA PHE A 115 -12.03 14.60 8.05
C PHE A 115 -12.42 14.55 6.58
N CYS A 116 -11.85 15.42 5.76
CA CYS A 116 -12.06 15.42 4.32
C CYS A 116 -10.80 15.86 3.58
N THR A 117 -10.68 15.57 2.29
CA THR A 117 -9.63 16.13 1.45
C THR A 117 -10.09 17.42 0.77
N GLU A 118 -9.15 18.13 0.13
CA GLU A 118 -9.46 19.31 -0.72
C GLU A 118 -10.41 18.99 -1.89
N THR A 119 -10.60 17.70 -2.23
CA THR A 119 -11.50 17.30 -3.32
C THR A 119 -12.95 17.06 -2.88
N CYS A 120 -13.23 17.17 -1.57
CA CYS A 120 -14.58 17.01 -1.05
C CYS A 120 -15.53 18.08 -1.58
N ALA A 121 -16.74 17.64 -1.93
CA ALA A 121 -17.73 18.50 -2.55
C ALA A 121 -19.16 18.01 -2.27
N PRO A 122 -20.17 18.90 -2.26
CA PRO A 122 -20.02 20.35 -2.43
C PRO A 122 -19.53 21.05 -1.15
N GLU A 123 -18.78 22.15 -1.30
CA GLU A 123 -18.28 22.97 -0.16
C GLU A 123 -19.40 23.39 0.80
N ALA A 124 -20.61 23.64 0.26
CA ALA A 124 -21.78 24.00 1.06
C ALA A 124 -22.13 22.96 2.15
N VAL A 125 -21.82 21.67 1.95
CA VAL A 125 -22.01 20.66 3.00
C VAL A 125 -20.97 20.82 4.11
N LEU A 126 -19.71 21.13 3.76
CA LEU A 126 -18.64 21.38 4.73
C LEU A 126 -18.95 22.63 5.57
N ASP A 127 -19.44 23.69 4.93
CA ASP A 127 -19.89 24.91 5.61
C ASP A 127 -21.03 24.64 6.59
N GLN A 128 -22.03 23.86 6.17
CA GLN A 128 -23.14 23.49 7.04
C GLN A 128 -22.68 22.66 8.26
N LEU A 129 -21.72 21.74 8.09
CA LEU A 129 -21.13 21.00 9.20
C LEU A 129 -20.44 21.94 10.20
N ARG A 130 -19.67 22.92 9.70
CA ARG A 130 -19.03 23.96 10.54
C ARG A 130 -20.07 24.81 11.27
N GLU A 131 -21.15 25.22 10.60
CA GLU A 131 -22.23 26.05 11.17
C GLU A 131 -22.95 25.37 12.35
N ILE A 132 -23.09 24.04 12.31
CA ILE A 132 -23.69 23.27 13.40
C ILE A 132 -22.67 22.82 14.46
N GLY A 133 -21.41 23.27 14.34
CA GLY A 133 -20.36 23.08 15.34
C GLY A 133 -19.57 21.78 15.20
N ILE A 134 -19.68 21.07 14.08
CA ILE A 134 -18.81 19.90 13.79
C ILE A 134 -17.49 20.43 13.22
N PRO A 135 -16.34 20.16 13.86
CA PRO A 135 -15.02 20.48 13.31
C PRO A 135 -14.81 19.75 11.99
N VAL A 136 -14.44 20.49 10.95
CA VAL A 136 -14.08 19.96 9.63
C VAL A 136 -12.59 20.16 9.43
N VAL A 137 -11.84 19.07 9.30
CA VAL A 137 -10.39 19.08 9.04
C VAL A 137 -10.15 18.75 7.58
N ILE A 138 -9.59 19.71 6.83
CA ILE A 138 -9.22 19.50 5.42
C ILE A 138 -7.77 19.01 5.31
N ILE A 139 -7.61 17.82 4.75
CA ILE A 139 -6.34 17.13 4.49
C ILE A 139 -5.84 17.49 3.08
N PRO A 140 -4.53 17.72 2.88
CA PRO A 140 -3.99 18.08 1.57
C PRO A 140 -4.21 16.95 0.56
N ASP A 141 -4.60 17.32 -0.66
CA ASP A 141 -4.74 16.39 -1.80
C ASP A 141 -4.20 17.01 -3.09
N ASN A 142 -3.26 17.95 -2.94
CA ASN A 142 -2.56 18.56 -4.06
C ASN A 142 -1.65 17.53 -4.74
N GLU A 143 -2.10 17.02 -5.87
CA GLU A 143 -1.40 16.02 -6.69
C GLU A 143 -0.02 16.50 -7.16
N GLU A 144 0.24 17.82 -7.25
CA GLU A 144 1.54 18.39 -7.61
C GLU A 144 2.63 18.10 -6.55
N ALA A 145 2.25 17.76 -5.31
CA ALA A 145 3.18 17.37 -4.27
C ALA A 145 3.88 16.02 -4.57
N GLY A 146 3.34 15.23 -5.51
CA GLY A 146 3.89 13.94 -5.90
C GLY A 146 4.10 13.02 -4.70
N LEU A 147 5.26 12.37 -4.60
CA LEU A 147 5.56 11.41 -3.53
C LEU A 147 5.75 12.05 -2.14
N ALA A 148 5.71 13.38 -2.00
CA ALA A 148 5.65 14.03 -0.70
C ALA A 148 4.22 14.03 -0.10
N LEU A 149 3.20 13.88 -0.95
CA LEU A 149 1.79 13.91 -0.54
C LEU A 149 1.43 12.93 0.59
N PRO A 150 1.78 11.61 0.53
CA PRO A 150 1.45 10.69 1.62
C PRO A 150 1.98 11.13 2.99
N LEU A 151 3.18 11.74 3.01
CA LEU A 151 3.81 12.18 4.25
C LEU A 151 3.13 13.43 4.81
N GLN A 152 2.70 14.34 3.95
CA GLN A 152 1.91 15.51 4.35
C GLN A 152 0.55 15.12 4.92
N LYS A 153 -0.11 14.12 4.31
CA LYS A 153 -1.36 13.55 4.83
C LYS A 153 -1.15 12.92 6.21
N ILE A 154 -0.10 12.12 6.38
CA ILE A 154 0.25 11.50 7.67
C ILE A 154 0.52 12.57 8.74
N ASP A 155 1.35 13.57 8.44
CA ASP A 155 1.65 14.66 9.38
C ASP A 155 0.38 15.36 9.87
N MET A 156 -0.51 15.71 8.94
CA MET A 156 -1.73 16.46 9.27
C MET A 156 -2.74 15.62 10.04
N ILE A 157 -2.94 14.37 9.65
CA ILE A 157 -3.87 13.47 10.34
C ILE A 157 -3.32 13.12 11.73
N ALA A 158 -2.03 12.84 11.87
CA ALA A 158 -1.41 12.60 13.17
C ALA A 158 -1.53 13.81 14.11
N ALA A 159 -1.33 15.03 13.58
CA ALA A 159 -1.55 16.25 14.35
C ALA A 159 -3.01 16.41 14.80
N ALA A 160 -3.97 16.15 13.91
CA ALA A 160 -5.41 16.22 14.21
C ALA A 160 -5.86 15.15 15.22
N LEU A 161 -5.21 13.99 15.21
CA LEU A 161 -5.46 12.91 16.17
C LEU A 161 -4.68 13.07 17.48
N ASN A 162 -3.83 14.09 17.60
CA ASN A 162 -2.87 14.27 18.69
C ASN A 162 -1.96 13.04 18.93
N ALA A 163 -1.49 12.43 17.84
CA ALA A 163 -0.67 11.21 17.85
C ALA A 163 0.71 11.43 17.20
N PRO A 164 1.55 12.34 17.72
CA PRO A 164 2.80 12.74 17.05
C PRO A 164 3.84 11.61 16.99
N GLU A 165 3.88 10.71 17.98
CA GLU A 165 4.84 9.60 18.00
C GLU A 165 4.48 8.52 16.98
N GLU A 166 3.21 8.12 16.94
CA GLU A 166 2.68 7.18 15.95
C GLU A 166 2.75 7.75 14.53
N GLY A 167 2.46 9.05 14.40
CA GLY A 167 2.58 9.81 13.16
C GLY A 167 3.99 9.79 12.59
N GLU A 168 5.00 10.12 13.40
CA GLU A 168 6.39 10.12 12.95
C GLU A 168 6.85 8.71 12.59
N ALA A 169 6.51 7.70 13.39
CA ALA A 169 6.86 6.31 13.10
C ALA A 169 6.24 5.82 11.77
N LEU A 170 4.97 6.15 11.52
CA LEU A 170 4.28 5.82 10.27
C LEU A 170 4.90 6.54 9.08
N LYS A 171 5.17 7.84 9.22
CA LYS A 171 5.80 8.67 8.19
C LYS A 171 7.19 8.18 7.83
N GLU A 172 8.04 7.89 8.82
CA GLU A 172 9.38 7.33 8.61
C GLU A 172 9.32 6.00 7.86
N ARG A 173 8.35 5.13 8.18
CA ARG A 173 8.15 3.87 7.45
C ARG A 173 7.84 4.13 5.98
N VAL A 174 6.85 4.97 5.69
CA VAL A 174 6.42 5.27 4.31
C VAL A 174 7.53 5.95 3.52
N GLN A 175 8.22 6.92 4.12
CA GLN A 175 9.36 7.61 3.51
C GLN A 175 10.49 6.62 3.18
N ARG A 176 10.83 5.73 4.11
CA ARG A 176 11.88 4.72 3.90
C ARG A 176 11.56 3.77 2.75
N GLU A 177 10.30 3.35 2.63
CA GLU A 177 9.84 2.50 1.52
C GLU A 177 9.97 3.23 0.18
N ILE A 178 9.50 4.47 0.10
CA ILE A 178 9.59 5.31 -1.10
C ILE A 178 11.07 5.52 -1.50
N ASP A 179 11.91 5.91 -0.54
CA ASP A 179 13.33 6.17 -0.81
C ASP A 179 14.08 4.91 -1.24
N TRP A 180 13.76 3.77 -0.65
CA TRP A 180 14.36 2.50 -1.05
C TRP A 180 14.12 2.21 -2.53
N VAL A 181 12.87 2.31 -3.00
CA VAL A 181 12.55 2.10 -4.43
C VAL A 181 13.26 3.11 -5.32
N ARG A 182 13.25 4.39 -4.93
CA ARG A 182 13.87 5.45 -5.73
C ARG A 182 15.39 5.30 -5.81
N THR A 183 16.03 4.87 -4.73
CA THR A 183 17.47 4.57 -4.71
C THR A 183 17.77 3.35 -5.56
N ALA A 184 16.97 2.28 -5.42
CA ALA A 184 17.12 1.07 -6.22
C ALA A 184 17.02 1.40 -7.73
N THR A 185 16.00 2.15 -8.13
CA THR A 185 15.75 2.47 -9.54
C THR A 185 16.57 3.65 -10.08
N SER A 186 17.45 4.26 -9.27
CA SER A 186 18.23 5.42 -9.69
C SER A 186 19.23 5.12 -10.80
N ASN A 187 19.80 3.90 -10.83
CA ASN A 187 20.87 3.50 -11.73
C ASN A 187 20.41 2.56 -12.86
N VAL A 188 19.10 2.46 -13.10
CA VAL A 188 18.62 1.60 -14.20
C VAL A 188 18.91 2.28 -15.54
N ASP A 189 19.68 1.59 -16.39
CA ASP A 189 20.09 2.08 -17.71
C ASP A 189 18.92 2.23 -18.68
N GLN A 190 17.90 1.37 -18.56
CA GLN A 190 16.71 1.35 -19.40
C GLN A 190 15.45 1.46 -18.55
N ARG A 191 14.65 2.48 -18.85
CA ARG A 191 13.36 2.73 -18.19
C ARG A 191 12.24 2.42 -19.18
N PRO A 192 11.30 1.53 -18.84
CA PRO A 192 10.16 1.29 -19.70
C PRO A 192 9.22 2.50 -19.68
N TYR A 193 8.44 2.63 -20.73
CA TYR A 193 7.37 3.62 -20.85
C TYR A 193 6.09 3.02 -20.27
N ALA A 194 5.55 3.63 -19.21
CA ALA A 194 4.29 3.23 -18.63
C ALA A 194 3.25 4.35 -18.81
N MET A 195 1.99 3.97 -18.99
CA MET A 195 0.87 4.91 -19.12
C MET A 195 -0.27 4.50 -18.21
N MET A 196 -0.94 5.46 -17.59
CA MET A 196 -2.16 5.20 -16.83
C MET A 196 -3.41 5.55 -17.65
N LEU A 197 -4.35 4.61 -17.72
CA LEU A 197 -5.68 4.84 -18.29
C LEU A 197 -6.73 4.81 -17.18
N TYR A 198 -7.57 5.84 -17.16
CA TYR A 198 -8.67 5.98 -16.21
C TYR A 198 -10.00 5.74 -16.90
N PHE A 199 -10.80 4.83 -16.35
CA PHE A 199 -12.12 4.47 -16.87
C PHE A 199 -13.21 4.71 -15.84
N ARG A 200 -14.34 5.25 -16.30
CA ARG A 200 -15.58 5.30 -15.51
C ARG A 200 -16.76 4.98 -16.42
N GLY A 201 -17.13 3.71 -16.43
CA GLY A 201 -17.99 3.12 -17.45
C GLY A 201 -17.40 3.30 -18.85
N THR A 202 -18.20 2.97 -19.88
CA THR A 202 -17.73 3.01 -21.27
C THR A 202 -17.55 4.42 -21.85
N ARG A 203 -18.05 5.45 -21.15
CA ARG A 203 -18.11 6.83 -21.65
C ARG A 203 -16.92 7.70 -21.26
N LEU A 204 -16.37 7.51 -20.07
CA LEU A 204 -15.25 8.32 -19.61
C LEU A 204 -13.99 7.46 -19.69
N GLN A 205 -13.16 7.76 -20.67
CA GLN A 205 -11.88 7.11 -20.91
C GLN A 205 -10.84 8.22 -20.98
N LEU A 206 -9.95 8.26 -20.00
CA LEU A 206 -8.96 9.33 -19.85
C LEU A 206 -7.56 8.74 -19.82
N VAL A 207 -6.59 9.55 -20.22
CA VAL A 207 -5.16 9.31 -20.01
C VAL A 207 -4.71 10.27 -18.93
N ALA A 208 -3.98 9.76 -17.92
CA ALA A 208 -3.36 10.59 -16.91
C ALA A 208 -1.92 10.93 -17.35
N GLY A 209 -1.56 12.22 -17.30
CA GLY A 209 -0.21 12.69 -17.61
C GLY A 209 0.36 13.58 -16.51
N ALA A 210 1.06 14.64 -16.88
CA ALA A 210 1.81 15.47 -15.96
C ALA A 210 0.94 16.17 -14.92
N GLY A 211 1.37 16.14 -13.65
CA GLY A 211 0.64 16.72 -12.52
C GLY A 211 -0.43 15.81 -11.93
N THR A 212 -0.39 14.50 -12.24
CA THR A 212 -1.31 13.50 -11.66
C THR A 212 -0.57 12.55 -10.70
N PRO A 213 -1.28 11.85 -9.78
CA PRO A 213 -0.67 10.85 -8.90
C PRO A 213 -0.06 9.70 -9.71
N ALA A 214 -0.68 9.36 -10.85
CA ALA A 214 -0.16 8.35 -11.76
C ALA A 214 1.25 8.69 -12.27
N GLN A 215 1.52 9.96 -12.59
CA GLN A 215 2.88 10.40 -12.96
C GLN A 215 3.87 10.13 -11.83
N ALA A 216 3.52 10.52 -10.59
CA ALA A 216 4.38 10.35 -9.42
C ALA A 216 4.66 8.87 -9.12
N ILE A 217 3.65 8.01 -9.24
CA ILE A 217 3.76 6.57 -9.04
C ILE A 217 4.63 5.92 -10.13
N ILE A 218 4.35 6.19 -11.41
CA ILE A 218 5.10 5.64 -12.54
C ILE A 218 6.59 6.02 -12.45
N GLN A 219 6.87 7.30 -12.23
CA GLN A 219 8.25 7.79 -12.15
C GLN A 219 8.95 7.35 -10.86
N GLY A 220 8.21 7.28 -9.74
CA GLY A 220 8.70 6.77 -8.47
C GLY A 220 9.17 5.32 -8.54
N ALA A 221 8.50 4.52 -9.37
CA ALA A 221 8.83 3.13 -9.63
C ALA A 221 9.93 2.94 -10.70
N GLY A 222 10.53 4.03 -11.20
CA GLY A 222 11.66 3.98 -12.13
C GLY A 222 11.30 3.92 -13.62
N ALA A 223 10.01 3.97 -13.97
CA ALA A 223 9.57 4.07 -15.36
C ALA A 223 9.48 5.52 -15.87
N ILE A 224 9.27 5.69 -17.17
CA ILE A 224 8.91 6.95 -17.80
C ILE A 224 7.39 7.01 -17.93
N ASP A 225 6.76 8.09 -17.48
CA ASP A 225 5.35 8.33 -17.78
C ASP A 225 5.20 8.76 -19.24
N ALA A 226 4.72 7.82 -20.06
CA ALA A 226 4.61 7.95 -21.50
C ALA A 226 3.66 9.07 -21.92
N ALA A 227 2.62 9.35 -21.13
CA ALA A 227 1.69 10.43 -21.41
C ALA A 227 2.35 11.79 -21.15
N SER A 228 3.04 11.94 -20.01
CA SER A 228 3.82 13.14 -19.70
C SER A 228 4.89 13.43 -20.77
N GLU A 229 5.59 12.40 -21.26
CA GLU A 229 6.67 12.55 -22.24
C GLU A 229 6.18 13.16 -23.56
N ILE A 230 4.95 12.85 -23.97
CA ILE A 230 4.33 13.43 -25.17
C ILE A 230 3.57 14.74 -24.90
N GLY A 231 3.71 15.31 -23.70
CA GLY A 231 3.15 16.60 -23.32
C GLY A 231 1.71 16.59 -22.83
N VAL A 232 1.17 15.43 -22.43
CA VAL A 232 -0.13 15.37 -21.75
C VAL A 232 0.00 15.91 -20.33
N SER A 233 -0.93 16.77 -19.92
CA SER A 233 -1.03 17.30 -18.56
C SER A 233 -2.44 17.09 -18.00
N GLY A 234 -2.50 16.72 -16.73
CA GLY A 234 -3.74 16.32 -16.05
C GLY A 234 -4.37 15.08 -16.69
N TYR A 235 -5.69 15.01 -16.62
CA TYR A 235 -6.49 13.97 -17.25
C TYR A 235 -7.10 14.49 -18.56
N ILE A 236 -6.79 13.86 -19.69
CA ILE A 236 -7.38 14.22 -21.00
C ILE A 236 -8.11 13.02 -21.62
N PRO A 237 -9.09 13.25 -22.51
CA PRO A 237 -9.75 12.17 -23.23
C PRO A 237 -8.77 11.27 -23.99
N LEU A 238 -8.91 9.96 -23.78
CA LEU A 238 -8.15 8.96 -24.52
C LEU A 238 -8.55 8.95 -26.00
N ASN A 239 -7.56 8.88 -26.88
CA ASN A 239 -7.75 8.63 -28.30
C ASN A 239 -6.61 7.74 -28.87
N PRO A 240 -6.79 7.14 -30.06
CA PRO A 240 -5.79 6.25 -30.64
C PRO A 240 -4.44 6.93 -30.94
N GLU A 241 -4.43 8.23 -31.26
CA GLU A 241 -3.20 8.97 -31.55
C GLU A 241 -2.32 9.08 -30.31
N ILE A 242 -2.91 9.29 -29.14
CA ILE A 242 -2.18 9.31 -27.85
C ILE A 242 -1.51 7.95 -27.60
N LEU A 243 -2.24 6.84 -27.75
CA LEU A 243 -1.68 5.49 -27.51
C LEU A 243 -0.50 5.18 -28.44
N LEU A 244 -0.66 5.48 -29.74
CA LEU A 244 0.36 5.21 -30.74
C LEU A 244 1.58 6.14 -30.63
N THR A 245 1.38 7.37 -30.14
CA THR A 245 2.47 8.35 -29.96
C THR A 245 3.22 8.08 -28.66
N ALA A 246 2.52 7.79 -27.56
CA ALA A 246 3.13 7.47 -26.28
C ALA A 246 3.79 6.09 -26.28
N TYR A 247 3.28 5.16 -27.10
CA TYR A 247 3.87 3.85 -27.35
C TYR A 247 4.29 3.09 -26.08
N PRO A 248 3.37 2.87 -25.11
CA PRO A 248 3.70 2.34 -23.79
C PRO A 248 4.12 0.86 -23.81
N ASP A 249 5.08 0.51 -22.96
CA ASP A 249 5.46 -0.86 -22.58
C ASP A 249 4.51 -1.48 -21.56
N TYR A 250 3.94 -0.65 -20.68
CA TYR A 250 2.99 -1.05 -19.64
C TYR A 250 1.80 -0.08 -19.59
N VAL A 251 0.62 -0.62 -19.28
CA VAL A 251 -0.60 0.17 -19.06
C VAL A 251 -1.15 -0.12 -17.68
N LEU A 252 -1.20 0.91 -16.83
CA LEU A 252 -1.75 0.85 -15.48
C LEU A 252 -3.25 1.14 -15.53
N LEU A 253 -4.00 0.40 -14.70
CA LEU A 253 -5.45 0.35 -14.70
C LEU A 253 -5.97 0.22 -13.27
N MET A 254 -7.10 0.86 -13.03
CA MET A 254 -7.88 0.71 -11.79
C MET A 254 -8.88 -0.42 -11.97
N GLU A 255 -8.94 -1.34 -11.02
CA GLU A 255 -9.84 -2.49 -11.00
C GLU A 255 -11.30 -2.05 -11.19
N GLY A 256 -11.78 -1.14 -10.35
CA GLY A 256 -13.18 -0.69 -10.37
C GLY A 256 -13.54 0.03 -11.68
N GLY A 257 -12.56 0.65 -12.33
CA GLY A 257 -12.74 1.28 -13.65
C GLY A 257 -12.89 0.26 -14.77
N ILE A 258 -12.04 -0.77 -14.79
CA ILE A 258 -12.04 -1.74 -15.90
C ILE A 258 -13.16 -2.77 -15.81
N GLU A 259 -13.62 -3.12 -14.61
CA GLU A 259 -14.79 -4.00 -14.43
C GLU A 259 -16.03 -3.45 -15.16
N GLN A 260 -16.20 -2.13 -15.16
CA GLN A 260 -17.34 -1.45 -15.78
C GLN A 260 -17.31 -1.44 -17.32
N ILE A 261 -16.19 -1.82 -17.94
CA ILE A 261 -16.03 -1.82 -19.41
C ILE A 261 -15.81 -3.22 -19.99
N GLY A 262 -15.78 -4.27 -19.16
CA GLY A 262 -15.56 -5.65 -19.60
C GLY A 262 -14.16 -6.20 -19.32
N GLY A 263 -13.44 -5.61 -18.37
CA GLY A 263 -12.13 -6.06 -17.91
C GLY A 263 -11.01 -5.80 -18.91
N VAL A 264 -9.89 -6.52 -18.75
CA VAL A 264 -8.68 -6.36 -19.56
C VAL A 264 -8.94 -6.61 -21.06
N GLU A 265 -9.92 -7.45 -21.41
CA GLU A 265 -10.30 -7.68 -22.81
C GLU A 265 -10.78 -6.40 -23.50
N ALA A 266 -11.47 -5.51 -22.77
CA ALA A 266 -11.88 -4.22 -23.32
C ALA A 266 -10.66 -3.35 -23.65
N ILE A 267 -9.60 -3.44 -22.85
CA ILE A 267 -8.33 -2.73 -23.07
C ILE A 267 -7.60 -3.25 -24.31
N ARG A 268 -7.53 -4.58 -24.49
CA ARG A 268 -6.97 -5.19 -25.71
C ARG A 268 -7.65 -4.70 -26.98
N ASN A 269 -8.96 -4.50 -26.91
CA ASN A 269 -9.79 -4.07 -28.04
C ASN A 269 -9.80 -2.56 -28.27
N LEU A 270 -9.09 -1.76 -27.46
CA LEU A 270 -8.92 -0.33 -27.73
C LEU A 270 -8.17 -0.14 -29.05
N GLN A 271 -8.69 0.77 -29.88
CA GLN A 271 -8.06 1.09 -31.15
C GLN A 271 -6.65 1.68 -30.91
N GLY A 272 -5.63 1.07 -31.51
CA GLY A 272 -4.23 1.43 -31.32
C GLY A 272 -3.51 0.57 -30.29
N MET A 273 -4.21 -0.11 -29.37
CA MET A 273 -3.56 -0.84 -28.27
C MET A 273 -2.78 -2.06 -28.77
N ALA A 274 -3.35 -2.85 -29.69
CA ALA A 274 -2.65 -4.03 -30.24
C ALA A 274 -1.38 -3.69 -31.06
N GLN A 275 -1.09 -2.41 -31.29
CA GLN A 275 0.12 -1.92 -31.97
C GLN A 275 1.15 -1.34 -30.99
N THR A 276 0.86 -1.28 -29.69
CA THR A 276 1.82 -0.86 -28.66
C THR A 276 2.51 -2.09 -28.06
N PRO A 277 3.72 -1.94 -27.50
CA PRO A 277 4.38 -3.05 -26.80
C PRO A 277 3.55 -3.58 -25.64
N ALA A 278 2.80 -2.71 -24.94
CA ALA A 278 1.88 -3.14 -23.88
C ALA A 278 0.79 -4.09 -24.41
N GLY A 279 0.20 -3.79 -25.56
CA GLY A 279 -0.83 -4.64 -26.16
C GLY A 279 -0.30 -5.93 -26.78
N GLU A 280 0.91 -5.90 -27.36
CA GLU A 280 1.58 -7.09 -27.91
C GLU A 280 1.96 -8.08 -26.80
N ASN A 281 2.41 -7.59 -25.65
CA ASN A 281 2.92 -8.41 -24.53
C ASN A 281 1.90 -8.68 -23.42
N ASP A 282 0.69 -8.12 -23.51
CA ASP A 282 -0.35 -8.24 -22.49
C ASP A 282 0.07 -7.65 -21.12
N ASN A 283 0.78 -6.52 -21.16
CA ASN A 283 1.33 -5.81 -20.00
C ASN A 283 0.32 -4.82 -19.41
N PHE A 284 -0.86 -5.32 -19.07
CA PHE A 284 -1.91 -4.56 -18.38
C PHE A 284 -1.81 -4.80 -16.88
N LEU A 285 -1.46 -3.75 -16.14
CA LEU A 285 -1.26 -3.80 -14.69
C LEU A 285 -2.51 -3.27 -14.00
N VAL A 286 -3.27 -4.15 -13.37
CA VAL A 286 -4.53 -3.82 -12.70
C VAL A 286 -4.32 -3.85 -11.20
N TYR A 287 -4.71 -2.78 -10.53
CA TYR A 287 -4.64 -2.65 -9.07
C TYR A 287 -5.93 -2.07 -8.50
N ASP A 288 -6.18 -2.34 -7.22
CA ASP A 288 -7.19 -1.64 -6.43
C ASP A 288 -7.01 -0.11 -6.57
N ASP A 289 -8.13 0.57 -6.74
CA ASP A 289 -8.22 2.00 -7.00
C ASP A 289 -7.49 2.82 -5.93
N GLN A 290 -7.70 2.49 -4.65
CA GLN A 290 -7.11 3.18 -3.50
C GLN A 290 -5.62 2.84 -3.36
N TYR A 291 -5.23 1.58 -3.56
CA TYR A 291 -3.83 1.16 -3.50
C TYR A 291 -2.97 1.87 -4.57
N LEU A 292 -3.52 2.02 -5.77
CA LEU A 292 -2.79 2.60 -6.90
C LEU A 292 -2.67 4.13 -6.82
N LEU A 293 -3.76 4.82 -6.47
CA LEU A 293 -3.82 6.29 -6.56
C LEU A 293 -4.09 7.01 -5.23
N GLY A 294 -4.30 6.29 -4.13
CA GLY A 294 -4.65 6.89 -2.83
C GLY A 294 -3.54 7.75 -2.23
N MET A 295 -2.27 7.51 -2.59
CA MET A 295 -1.11 8.27 -2.09
C MET A 295 -1.11 8.35 -0.55
N ALA A 296 -1.25 7.19 0.09
CA ALA A 296 -1.42 7.02 1.54
C ALA A 296 -0.32 6.11 2.14
N THR A 297 -0.67 5.28 3.12
CA THR A 297 0.27 4.47 3.91
C THR A 297 0.94 3.34 3.14
N ARG A 298 0.36 2.97 1.99
CA ARG A 298 0.82 1.90 1.09
C ARG A 298 1.55 2.42 -0.16
N THR A 299 1.80 3.72 -0.28
CA THR A 299 2.49 4.33 -1.44
C THR A 299 3.84 3.66 -1.73
N GLY A 300 4.64 3.41 -0.70
CA GLY A 300 5.93 2.74 -0.88
C GLY A 300 5.81 1.31 -1.44
N GLN A 301 4.73 0.59 -1.10
CA GLN A 301 4.50 -0.78 -1.53
C GLN A 301 4.12 -0.85 -3.01
N ILE A 302 3.18 -0.02 -3.48
CA ILE A 302 2.83 0.02 -4.91
C ILE A 302 4.04 0.42 -5.77
N LEU A 303 4.92 1.31 -5.26
CA LEU A 303 6.18 1.61 -5.94
C LEU A 303 7.08 0.38 -6.05
N MET A 304 7.19 -0.45 -5.00
CA MET A 304 7.97 -1.69 -5.04
C MET A 304 7.42 -2.67 -6.07
N ASP A 305 6.10 -2.90 -6.06
CA ASP A 305 5.42 -3.81 -6.98
C ASP A 305 5.67 -3.43 -8.44
N LEU A 306 5.45 -2.15 -8.76
CA LEU A 306 5.66 -1.62 -10.09
C LEU A 306 7.13 -1.67 -10.50
N ALA A 307 8.05 -1.32 -9.59
CA ALA A 307 9.46 -1.30 -9.91
C ALA A 307 10.00 -2.72 -10.19
N ALA A 308 9.54 -3.73 -9.45
CA ALA A 308 9.85 -5.14 -9.71
C ALA A 308 9.40 -5.60 -11.10
N ILE A 309 8.23 -5.12 -11.55
CA ILE A 309 7.69 -5.41 -12.89
C ILE A 309 8.46 -4.65 -13.97
N PHE A 310 8.76 -3.37 -13.75
CA PHE A 310 9.45 -2.50 -14.72
C PHE A 310 10.91 -2.87 -14.92
N HIS A 311 11.55 -3.43 -13.88
CA HIS A 311 12.99 -3.70 -13.87
C HIS A 311 13.28 -5.15 -13.45
N PRO A 312 12.82 -6.16 -14.22
CA PRO A 312 12.95 -7.57 -13.83
C PRO A 312 14.40 -8.08 -13.83
N SER A 313 15.31 -7.38 -14.52
CA SER A 313 16.74 -7.68 -14.51
C SER A 313 17.50 -7.06 -13.33
N MET A 314 16.84 -6.21 -12.55
CA MET A 314 17.47 -5.60 -11.38
C MET A 314 17.54 -6.65 -10.27
N THR A 315 18.75 -6.87 -9.74
CA THR A 315 18.92 -7.54 -8.45
C THR A 315 18.52 -6.55 -7.38
N TRP A 316 17.31 -6.71 -6.85
CA TRP A 316 16.90 -6.01 -5.65
C TRP A 316 17.86 -6.44 -4.53
N GLU A 317 18.63 -5.50 -3.98
CA GLU A 317 19.37 -5.73 -2.73
C GLU A 317 18.35 -5.89 -1.62
N THR A 318 17.74 -7.08 -1.59
CA THR A 318 17.07 -7.61 -0.42
C THR A 318 18.17 -8.10 0.51
N GLU A 319 18.00 -7.99 1.83
CA GLU A 319 18.89 -8.67 2.78
C GLU A 319 18.87 -10.21 2.61
N VAL A 320 18.05 -10.73 1.70
CA VAL A 320 18.05 -12.11 1.22
C VAL A 320 18.92 -12.21 -0.05
N GLU A 321 20.04 -12.91 0.03
CA GLU A 321 20.83 -13.28 -1.16
C GLU A 321 20.13 -14.41 -1.93
N TYR A 322 19.87 -14.21 -3.22
CA TYR A 322 19.40 -15.26 -4.13
C TYR A 322 20.59 -15.96 -4.82
N PRO A 323 20.50 -17.28 -5.11
CA PRO A 323 19.40 -18.15 -4.78
C PRO A 323 19.37 -18.51 -3.29
N TYR A 324 18.19 -18.52 -2.68
CA TYR A 324 18.01 -19.07 -1.34
C TYR A 324 17.23 -20.38 -1.40
N THR A 325 17.46 -21.23 -0.41
CA THR A 325 16.79 -22.53 -0.33
C THR A 325 15.74 -22.46 0.77
N LEU A 326 14.48 -22.50 0.37
CA LEU A 326 13.38 -22.77 1.28
C LEU A 326 13.32 -24.26 1.52
N THR A 327 13.29 -24.69 2.78
CA THR A 327 12.90 -26.06 3.09
C THR A 327 11.50 -25.98 3.65
N ASP A 328 10.56 -26.55 2.91
CA ASP A 328 9.18 -26.54 3.31
C ASP A 328 8.94 -27.49 4.49
N ALA A 329 7.73 -27.46 5.06
CA ALA A 329 7.38 -28.29 6.21
C ALA A 329 7.40 -29.81 5.93
N THR A 330 7.39 -30.22 4.65
CA THR A 330 7.51 -31.63 4.25
C THR A 330 8.97 -32.09 4.17
N GLY A 331 9.93 -31.20 4.45
CA GLY A 331 11.36 -31.44 4.30
C GLY A 331 11.83 -31.34 2.84
N THR A 332 11.00 -30.81 1.94
CA THR A 332 11.36 -30.59 0.54
C THR A 332 12.07 -29.24 0.42
N SER A 333 13.33 -29.28 0.01
CA SER A 333 14.09 -28.07 -0.30
C SER A 333 13.80 -27.59 -1.72
N ILE A 334 13.43 -26.32 -1.85
CA ILE A 334 13.19 -25.60 -3.10
C ILE A 334 14.16 -24.44 -3.17
N THR A 335 14.89 -24.35 -4.27
CA THR A 335 15.79 -23.24 -4.52
C THR A 335 15.05 -22.14 -5.29
N VAL A 336 14.83 -21.00 -4.64
CA VAL A 336 14.23 -19.82 -5.26
C VAL A 336 15.34 -19.01 -5.90
N GLN A 337 15.28 -18.86 -7.21
CA GLN A 337 16.39 -18.29 -7.99
C GLN A 337 16.31 -16.76 -8.11
N GLN A 338 15.11 -16.16 -8.11
CA GLN A 338 14.84 -14.72 -8.30
C GLN A 338 13.48 -14.34 -7.66
N PRO A 339 13.16 -13.05 -7.44
CA PRO A 339 11.84 -12.64 -6.97
C PRO A 339 10.78 -13.02 -8.02
N HIS A 340 10.00 -14.06 -7.71
CA HIS A 340 8.86 -14.49 -8.50
C HIS A 340 7.57 -13.92 -7.89
N PRO A 341 6.50 -13.71 -8.69
CA PRO A 341 5.18 -13.49 -8.12
C PRO A 341 4.84 -14.64 -7.17
N VAL A 342 4.43 -14.30 -5.96
CA VAL A 342 4.03 -15.26 -4.94
C VAL A 342 2.51 -15.28 -4.89
N THR A 343 1.92 -16.46 -5.00
CA THR A 343 0.47 -16.64 -4.84
C THR A 343 0.21 -17.48 -3.60
N ALA A 344 -0.62 -16.97 -2.69
CA ALA A 344 -1.12 -17.74 -1.58
C ALA A 344 -2.49 -18.33 -1.93
N THR A 345 -2.65 -19.63 -1.67
CA THR A 345 -3.91 -20.35 -1.90
C THR A 345 -4.66 -20.67 -0.61
N ASP A 346 -3.98 -20.50 0.53
CA ASP A 346 -4.52 -20.81 1.84
C ASP A 346 -4.94 -19.53 2.58
N PRO A 347 -6.17 -19.44 3.11
CA PRO A 347 -6.65 -18.27 3.84
C PRO A 347 -5.78 -17.84 5.03
N ALA A 348 -5.13 -18.77 5.74
CA ALA A 348 -4.24 -18.45 6.85
C ALA A 348 -2.95 -17.79 6.36
N ILE A 349 -2.41 -18.25 5.23
CA ILE A 349 -1.24 -17.63 4.61
C ILE A 349 -1.63 -16.26 4.03
N VAL A 350 -2.79 -16.15 3.38
CA VAL A 350 -3.33 -14.87 2.91
C VAL A 350 -3.44 -13.86 4.06
N ALA A 351 -3.95 -14.29 5.22
CA ALA A 351 -4.01 -13.43 6.41
C ALA A 351 -2.63 -13.00 6.91
N ILE A 352 -1.62 -13.88 6.88
CA ILE A 352 -0.23 -13.53 7.25
C ILE A 352 0.34 -12.51 6.26
N ILE A 353 0.15 -12.72 4.95
CA ILE A 353 0.59 -11.80 3.90
C ILE A 353 -0.10 -10.42 4.06
N GLY A 354 -1.40 -10.42 4.33
CA GLY A 354 -2.18 -9.22 4.66
C GLY A 354 -1.62 -8.47 5.88
N LYS A 355 -1.29 -9.20 6.96
CA LYS A 355 -0.64 -8.63 8.15
C LYS A 355 0.77 -8.08 7.87
N LEU A 356 1.46 -8.59 6.86
CA LEU A 356 2.74 -8.05 6.39
C LEU A 356 2.57 -6.80 5.50
N GLY A 357 1.33 -6.38 5.23
CA GLY A 357 1.00 -5.24 4.38
C GLY A 357 1.02 -5.55 2.90
N TYR A 358 0.92 -6.82 2.52
CA TYR A 358 0.84 -7.25 1.13
C TYR A 358 -0.56 -7.81 0.87
N HIS A 359 -1.12 -7.58 -0.32
CA HIS A 359 -2.34 -8.25 -0.74
C HIS A 359 -1.96 -9.34 -1.75
N PRO A 360 -2.13 -10.63 -1.42
CA PRO A 360 -1.96 -11.67 -2.43
C PRO A 360 -3.14 -11.57 -3.37
N ILE A 361 -2.89 -11.11 -4.60
CA ILE A 361 -3.92 -11.12 -5.63
C ILE A 361 -4.25 -12.59 -5.97
N ASP A 362 -5.53 -12.90 -6.09
CA ASP A 362 -6.02 -14.22 -6.54
C ASP A 362 -5.66 -14.41 -8.02
N TYR A 363 -4.50 -15.02 -8.25
CA TYR A 363 -3.93 -15.29 -9.56
C TYR A 363 -4.16 -16.73 -10.02
N THR A 364 -5.39 -17.23 -9.93
CA THR A 364 -5.73 -18.60 -10.35
C THR A 364 -5.49 -18.91 -11.84
N GLN A 365 -4.96 -17.99 -12.66
CA GLN A 365 -4.55 -18.26 -14.05
C GLN A 365 -3.25 -17.54 -14.52
N ARG A 366 -2.06 -17.89 -14.02
CA ARG A 366 -0.76 -17.66 -14.72
C ARG A 366 0.29 -18.76 -14.47
N SER A 367 1.42 -18.67 -15.20
CA SER A 367 2.34 -19.71 -15.70
C SER A 367 2.99 -20.66 -14.68
N SER A 368 3.79 -21.61 -15.19
CA SER A 368 4.65 -22.53 -14.43
C SER A 368 5.67 -21.84 -13.51
N ASP A 369 5.86 -20.53 -13.63
CA ASP A 369 7.00 -19.80 -13.06
C ASP A 369 6.64 -19.03 -11.77
N THR A 370 5.45 -19.28 -11.20
CA THR A 370 4.94 -18.70 -9.94
C THR A 370 5.24 -19.62 -8.76
N VAL A 371 5.64 -19.06 -7.61
CA VAL A 371 5.79 -19.80 -6.34
C VAL A 371 4.45 -19.80 -5.60
N ILE A 372 3.91 -20.99 -5.33
CA ILE A 372 2.64 -21.16 -4.62
C ILE A 372 2.92 -21.41 -3.14
N LEU A 373 2.40 -20.53 -2.27
CA LEU A 373 2.37 -20.76 -0.82
C LEU A 373 1.05 -21.41 -0.43
N THR A 374 1.14 -22.49 0.32
CA THR A 374 -0.04 -23.26 0.76
C THR A 374 0.24 -23.98 2.07
N THR A 375 -0.78 -24.34 2.83
CA THR A 375 -0.59 -25.16 4.04
C THR A 375 -0.55 -26.64 3.71
N SER A 376 -0.18 -27.47 4.70
CA SER A 376 -0.22 -28.93 4.59
C SER A 376 -1.64 -29.50 4.35
N SER A 377 -2.68 -28.67 4.48
CA SER A 377 -4.09 -29.05 4.32
C SER A 377 -4.63 -28.97 2.89
N ALA A 378 -3.89 -28.36 1.96
CA ALA A 378 -4.26 -28.24 0.54
C ALA A 378 -3.78 -29.44 -0.31
N ASP A 379 -4.34 -29.60 -1.53
CA ASP A 379 -3.93 -30.60 -2.54
C ASP A 379 -2.57 -30.26 -3.21
N TRP A 380 -1.57 -29.84 -2.41
CA TRP A 380 -0.26 -29.39 -2.88
C TRP A 380 0.50 -30.46 -3.69
N GLN A 381 0.23 -31.74 -3.42
CA GLN A 381 0.82 -32.87 -4.15
C GLN A 381 0.43 -32.85 -5.63
N ALA A 382 -0.86 -32.61 -5.92
CA ALA A 382 -1.35 -32.50 -7.29
C ALA A 382 -0.74 -31.30 -8.03
N LEU A 383 -0.53 -30.18 -7.33
CA LEU A 383 0.12 -29.00 -7.90
C LEU A 383 1.60 -29.27 -8.26
N ARG A 384 2.32 -30.00 -7.41
CA ARG A 384 3.71 -30.41 -7.72
C ARG A 384 3.79 -31.43 -8.85
N GLU A 385 2.87 -32.40 -8.89
CA GLU A 385 2.77 -33.36 -9.99
C GLU A 385 2.47 -32.68 -11.32
N ALA A 386 1.76 -31.55 -11.29
CA ALA A 386 1.53 -30.67 -12.44
C ALA A 386 2.73 -29.76 -12.80
N GLY A 387 3.88 -29.91 -12.14
CA GLY A 387 5.12 -29.17 -12.43
C GLY A 387 5.19 -27.77 -11.84
N ARG A 388 4.36 -27.44 -10.84
CA ARG A 388 4.38 -26.13 -10.17
C ARG A 388 5.41 -26.09 -9.04
N THR A 389 5.98 -24.92 -8.79
CA THR A 389 6.82 -24.65 -7.61
C THR A 389 5.91 -24.34 -6.42
N VAL A 390 5.82 -25.27 -5.46
CA VAL A 390 4.91 -25.18 -4.30
C VAL A 390 5.69 -25.26 -3.01
N VAL A 391 5.57 -24.27 -2.14
CA VAL A 391 6.12 -24.26 -0.78
C VAL A 391 4.99 -24.54 0.21
N VAL A 392 5.10 -25.66 0.94
CA VAL A 392 4.14 -26.07 1.96
C VAL A 392 4.57 -25.52 3.31
N ILE A 393 3.75 -24.71 3.94
CA ILE A 393 4.05 -24.08 5.23
C ILE A 393 3.22 -24.78 6.34
N ASP A 394 3.83 -25.13 7.47
CA ASP A 394 3.18 -25.81 8.62
C ASP A 394 2.96 -24.89 9.81
N ASP A 395 1.92 -25.14 10.62
CA ASP A 395 1.27 -24.20 11.54
C ASP A 395 2.21 -23.60 12.61
N ALA A 396 3.43 -24.12 12.76
CA ALA A 396 4.27 -23.84 13.93
C ALA A 396 5.31 -22.70 13.79
N LEU A 397 5.58 -22.09 12.62
CA LEU A 397 6.67 -21.08 12.53
C LEU A 397 6.68 -20.17 11.27
N GLN A 398 5.53 -19.66 10.83
CA GLN A 398 5.38 -19.27 9.42
C GLN A 398 5.74 -17.83 9.01
N ILE A 399 5.80 -16.85 9.90
CA ILE A 399 5.98 -15.44 9.45
C ILE A 399 7.37 -15.26 8.83
N HIS A 400 8.39 -15.97 9.32
CA HIS A 400 9.74 -15.91 8.77
C HIS A 400 9.82 -16.49 7.36
N GLU A 401 9.19 -17.65 7.14
CA GLU A 401 9.21 -18.36 5.86
C GLU A 401 8.36 -17.64 4.81
N VAL A 402 7.21 -17.10 5.20
CA VAL A 402 6.37 -16.25 4.34
C VAL A 402 7.12 -14.96 3.98
N ALA A 403 7.77 -14.29 4.94
CA ALA A 403 8.54 -13.08 4.67
C ALA A 403 9.74 -13.33 3.76
N GLN A 404 10.46 -14.46 3.95
CA GLN A 404 11.52 -14.88 3.04
C GLN A 404 10.98 -15.18 1.63
N ALA A 405 9.87 -15.92 1.54
CA ALA A 405 9.23 -16.26 0.27
C ALA A 405 8.82 -15.02 -0.53
N LEU A 406 8.32 -13.99 0.18
CA LEU A 406 7.94 -12.69 -0.38
C LEU A 406 9.13 -11.76 -0.68
N GLY A 407 10.37 -12.15 -0.34
CA GLY A 407 11.55 -11.31 -0.54
C GLY A 407 11.54 -10.02 0.31
N VAL A 408 10.84 -10.01 1.45
CA VAL A 408 10.71 -8.82 2.30
C VAL A 408 12.05 -8.57 3.01
N PRO A 409 12.70 -7.40 2.81
CA PRO A 409 13.97 -7.08 3.48
C PRO A 409 13.73 -6.84 4.97
N GLY A 410 14.60 -7.37 5.84
CA GLY A 410 14.94 -6.89 7.20
C GLY A 410 13.82 -6.60 8.23
N ARG A 411 12.55 -6.71 7.86
CA ARG A 411 11.38 -6.52 8.73
C ARG A 411 11.07 -7.75 9.53
N GLY A 412 11.65 -8.89 9.15
CA GLY A 412 11.44 -10.20 9.74
C GLY A 412 11.44 -10.13 11.26
N GLU A 413 12.57 -9.95 11.92
CA GLU A 413 12.64 -10.30 13.34
C GLU A 413 11.73 -9.47 14.27
N ALA A 414 11.61 -8.16 14.05
CA ALA A 414 10.75 -7.30 14.88
C ALA A 414 9.25 -7.45 14.55
N LEU A 415 8.90 -7.60 13.27
CA LEU A 415 7.51 -7.82 12.83
C LEU A 415 7.05 -9.25 13.13
N ILE A 416 7.93 -10.25 12.95
CA ILE A 416 7.75 -11.64 13.39
C ILE A 416 7.52 -11.66 14.91
N ALA A 417 8.34 -10.98 15.70
CA ALA A 417 8.16 -10.92 17.15
C ALA A 417 6.82 -10.30 17.56
N ARG A 418 6.35 -9.27 16.85
CA ARG A 418 5.04 -8.63 17.08
C ARG A 418 3.87 -9.52 16.66
N LEU A 419 3.96 -10.12 15.48
CA LEU A 419 2.95 -11.03 14.94
C LEU A 419 2.88 -12.37 15.68
N GLN A 420 3.95 -12.78 16.38
CA GLN A 420 3.94 -13.93 17.30
C GLN A 420 3.31 -13.60 18.67
N GLN A 421 3.15 -12.32 19.01
CA GLN A 421 2.51 -11.85 20.25
C GLN A 421 1.01 -11.58 20.09
N GLU A 422 0.53 -11.46 18.86
CA GLU A 422 -0.88 -11.32 18.46
C GLU A 422 -1.46 -12.68 18.07
#